data_AF-A0AAV2B101-F1
#
_entry.id   AF-A0AAV2B101-F1
#
_cell.length_a   1.000
_cell.length_b   1.000
_cell.length_c   1.000
_cell.angle_alpha   90.00
_cell.angle_beta   90.00
_cell.angle_gamma   90.00
#
_symmetry.space_group_name_H-M   'P 1'
#
loop_
_entity.id
_entity.type
_entity.pdbx_description
1 polymer ?
#
loop_
_entity_poly.entity_id
_entity_poly.type
_entity_poly.pdbx_seq_one_letter_code
_entity_poly.pdbx_strand_id
1 'polypeptide(L)'
;MYLYGLGTEENLRLAYHHLTNAAARGNTYAKGYLAAYYYKRQMFERTAITGRDRLAAVQDCKPLAKAEGCPVEHVKRGVSMGCFYLALCCQYGYGTFQDKSFAEILIRKAIELSPDVAYDLHAKAILGTA
;
A
#
# COMPACT_ATOMS: atom_id res chain seq x y z
N MET A 1 -14.29 3.82 -0.03
CA MET A 1 -15.54 4.08 -0.77
C MET A 1 -15.23 4.71 -2.12
N TYR A 2 -14.87 6.00 -2.20
CA TYR A 2 -14.63 6.69 -3.48
C TYR A 2 -13.55 6.10 -4.40
N LEU A 3 -12.52 5.44 -3.87
CA LEU A 3 -11.44 4.85 -4.70
C LEU A 3 -11.93 3.69 -5.60
N TYR A 4 -12.96 2.97 -5.15
CA TYR A 4 -13.47 1.77 -5.83
C TYR A 4 -14.99 1.82 -6.04
N GLY A 5 -15.63 2.97 -5.83
CA GLY A 5 -17.09 3.10 -5.93
C GLY A 5 -17.90 2.21 -4.98
N LEU A 6 -17.36 1.87 -3.80
CA LEU A 6 -18.08 1.03 -2.85
C LEU A 6 -19.20 1.84 -2.18
N GLY A 7 -20.45 1.58 -2.57
CA GLY A 7 -21.64 2.27 -2.03
C GLY A 7 -21.75 3.74 -2.41
N THR A 8 -20.98 4.18 -3.40
CA THR A 8 -20.93 5.56 -3.93
C THR A 8 -20.33 5.54 -5.33
N GLU A 9 -20.41 6.63 -6.08
CA GLU A 9 -19.71 6.72 -7.37
C GLU A 9 -18.19 6.73 -7.16
N GLU A 10 -17.44 6.09 -8.08
CA GLU A 10 -15.99 6.21 -8.07
C GLU A 10 -15.60 7.69 -8.30
N ASN A 11 -14.83 8.24 -7.36
CA ASN A 11 -14.38 9.61 -7.43
C ASN A 11 -12.93 9.72 -6.99
N LEU A 12 -12.03 9.64 -7.97
CA LEU A 12 -10.59 9.65 -7.73
C LEU A 12 -10.10 10.94 -7.07
N ARG A 13 -10.74 12.08 -7.33
CA ARG A 13 -10.37 13.37 -6.73
C ARG A 13 -10.68 13.40 -5.24
N LEU A 14 -11.89 12.97 -4.85
CA LEU A 14 -12.28 12.85 -3.44
C LEU A 14 -11.48 11.76 -2.73
N ALA A 15 -11.28 10.61 -3.38
CA ALA A 15 -10.44 9.55 -2.85
C ALA A 15 -9.04 10.09 -2.53
N TYR A 16 -8.39 10.75 -3.50
CA TYR A 16 -7.08 11.35 -3.29
C TYR A 16 -7.08 12.36 -2.15
N HIS A 17 -8.01 13.31 -2.14
CA HIS A 17 -8.11 14.34 -1.10
C HIS A 17 -8.25 13.76 0.32
N HIS A 18 -9.10 12.75 0.51
CA HIS A 18 -9.27 12.15 1.84
C HIS A 18 -8.08 11.27 2.23
N LEU A 19 -7.51 10.52 1.28
CA LEU A 19 -6.35 9.67 1.54
C LEU A 19 -5.12 10.49 1.90
N THR A 20 -4.84 11.59 1.19
CA THR A 20 -3.71 12.47 1.52
C THR A 20 -3.88 13.13 2.88
N ASN A 21 -5.07 13.66 3.19
CA ASN A 21 -5.34 14.28 4.50
C ASN A 21 -5.24 13.28 5.66
N ALA A 22 -5.62 12.01 5.46
CA ALA A 22 -5.44 10.97 6.47
C ALA A 22 -3.98 10.51 6.59
N ALA A 23 -3.29 10.31 5.46
CA ALA A 23 -1.89 9.95 5.43
C ALA A 23 -0.98 11.02 6.06
N ALA A 24 -1.29 12.30 5.85
CA ALA A 24 -0.58 13.43 6.45
C ALA A 24 -0.69 13.44 7.99
N ARG A 25 -1.81 12.95 8.54
CA ARG A 25 -2.01 12.75 9.99
C ARG A 25 -1.36 11.46 10.51
N GLY A 26 -0.63 10.73 9.66
CA GLY A 26 0.08 9.52 10.03
C GLY A 26 -0.68 8.22 9.82
N ASN A 27 -1.91 8.23 9.30
CA ASN A 27 -2.70 7.02 9.14
C ASN A 27 -2.07 6.05 8.12
N THR A 28 -1.66 4.89 8.59
CA THR A 28 -0.95 3.87 7.80
C THR A 28 -1.86 3.18 6.79
N TYR A 29 -3.12 2.96 7.15
CA TYR A 29 -4.11 2.38 6.23
C TYR A 29 -4.33 3.28 5.00
N ALA A 30 -4.44 4.58 5.21
CA ALA A 30 -4.56 5.57 4.14
C ALA A 30 -3.30 5.62 3.27
N LYS A 31 -2.10 5.51 3.85
CA LYS A 31 -0.84 5.43 3.09
C LYS A 31 -0.78 4.20 2.18
N GLY A 32 -1.25 3.04 2.66
CA GLY A 32 -1.36 1.82 1.84
C GLY A 32 -2.23 2.03 0.60
N TYR A 33 -3.41 2.64 0.75
CA TYR A 33 -4.25 2.98 -0.40
C TYR A 33 -3.68 4.10 -1.27
N LEU A 34 -2.92 5.02 -0.70
CA LEU A 34 -2.25 6.06 -1.47
C LEU A 34 -1.14 5.46 -2.36
N ALA A 35 -0.43 4.43 -1.88
CA ALA A 35 0.50 3.65 -2.70
C ALA A 35 -0.23 2.93 -3.85
N ALA A 36 -1.36 2.30 -3.58
CA ALA A 36 -2.21 1.70 -4.63
C ALA A 36 -2.66 2.75 -5.66
N TYR A 37 -3.12 3.91 -5.20
CA TYR A 37 -3.53 5.01 -6.07
C TYR A 37 -2.39 5.50 -6.96
N TYR A 38 -1.19 5.67 -6.41
CA TYR A 38 -0.02 6.07 -7.20
C TYR A 38 0.39 5.01 -8.21
N TYR A 39 0.33 3.74 -7.84
CA TYR A 39 0.66 2.63 -8.74
C TYR A 39 -0.30 2.57 -9.93
N LYS A 40 -1.62 2.61 -9.68
CA LYS A 40 -2.68 2.63 -10.70
C LYS A 40 -2.54 3.81 -11.67
N ARG A 41 -1.95 4.92 -11.21
CA ARG A 41 -1.68 6.14 -12.00
C ARG A 41 -0.29 6.17 -12.63
N GLN A 42 0.46 5.07 -12.57
CA GLN A 42 1.82 4.94 -13.06
C GLN A 42 2.81 5.95 -12.43
N MET A 43 2.48 6.46 -11.25
CA MET A 43 3.36 7.32 -10.45
C MET A 43 4.29 6.46 -9.61
N PHE A 44 5.16 5.71 -10.28
CA PHE A 44 5.94 4.65 -9.65
C PHE A 44 6.96 5.16 -8.64
N GLU A 45 7.59 6.30 -8.88
CA GLU A 45 8.50 6.93 -7.92
C GLU A 45 7.78 7.25 -6.60
N ARG A 46 6.59 7.86 -6.67
CA ARG A 46 5.77 8.15 -5.48
C ARG A 46 5.30 6.88 -4.78
N THR A 47 5.00 5.83 -5.54
CA THR A 47 4.65 4.52 -4.99
C THR A 47 5.81 3.94 -4.20
N ALA A 48 7.01 3.93 -4.80
CA ALA A 48 8.22 3.42 -4.17
C ALA A 48 8.60 4.22 -2.92
N ILE A 49 8.51 5.56 -2.97
CA ILE A 49 8.73 6.42 -1.80
C ILE A 49 7.72 6.09 -0.70
N THR A 50 6.43 6.06 -1.02
CA THR A 50 5.36 5.79 -0.02
C THR A 50 5.50 4.40 0.60
N GLY A 51 5.90 3.39 -0.18
CA GLY A 51 6.11 2.02 0.31
C GLY A 51 7.38 1.86 1.14
N ARG A 52 8.48 2.54 0.76
CA ARG A 52 9.72 2.58 1.57
C ARG A 52 9.52 3.39 2.84
N ASP A 53 8.76 4.48 2.78
CA ASP A 53 8.48 5.35 3.91
C ASP A 53 7.65 4.64 4.96
N ARG A 54 8.23 4.43 6.14
CA ARG A 54 7.63 3.85 7.34
C ARG A 54 6.98 2.47 7.19
N LEU A 55 6.35 2.09 6.06
CA LEU A 55 5.64 0.83 5.83
C LEU A 55 6.60 -0.36 5.77
N ALA A 56 7.56 -0.35 4.85
CA ALA A 56 8.60 -1.38 4.81
C ALA A 56 9.42 -1.44 6.11
N ALA A 57 9.58 -0.31 6.80
CA ALA A 57 10.30 -0.20 8.07
C ALA A 57 9.47 -0.60 9.32
N VAL A 58 8.15 -0.81 9.21
CA VAL A 58 7.34 -1.23 10.37
C VAL A 58 7.78 -2.63 10.81
N GLN A 59 8.27 -2.73 12.05
CA GLN A 59 8.58 -4.01 12.68
C GLN A 59 7.40 -4.54 13.50
N ASP A 60 6.67 -3.65 14.20
CA ASP A 60 5.49 -4.00 14.99
C ASP A 60 4.31 -3.05 14.69
N CYS A 61 3.16 -3.64 14.36
CA CYS A 61 1.93 -2.92 14.08
C CYS A 61 1.17 -2.50 15.34
N LYS A 62 1.39 -3.14 16.50
CA LYS A 62 0.67 -2.85 17.76
C LYS A 62 0.92 -1.44 18.31
N PRO A 63 2.18 -0.97 18.52
CA PRO A 63 2.41 0.38 19.02
C PRO A 63 1.96 1.43 18.00
N LEU A 64 2.12 1.14 16.71
CA LEU A 64 1.69 2.01 15.62
C LEU A 64 0.16 2.18 15.61
N ALA A 65 -0.58 1.08 15.74
CA ALA A 65 -2.03 1.08 15.87
C ALA A 65 -2.53 1.91 17.07
N LYS A 66 -1.84 1.79 18.22
CA LYS A 66 -2.15 2.60 19.40
C LYS A 66 -1.91 4.10 19.16
N ALA A 67 -0.81 4.45 18.51
CA ALA A 67 -0.48 5.84 18.19
C ALA A 67 -1.46 6.46 17.18
N GLU A 68 -1.93 5.66 16.21
CA GLU A 68 -2.88 6.10 15.18
C GLU A 68 -4.35 6.05 15.64
N GLY A 69 -4.64 5.46 16.81
CA GLY A 69 -6.01 5.21 17.26
C GLY A 69 -6.80 4.29 16.33
N CYS A 70 -6.11 3.37 15.64
CA CYS A 70 -6.67 2.52 14.61
C CYS A 70 -6.55 1.04 15.00
N PRO A 71 -7.51 0.16 14.64
CA PRO A 71 -7.36 -1.27 14.82
C PRO A 71 -6.08 -1.81 14.15
N VAL A 72 -5.40 -2.73 14.85
CA VAL A 72 -4.13 -3.34 14.37
C VAL A 72 -4.27 -3.96 12.99
N GLU A 73 -5.43 -4.56 12.70
CA GLU A 73 -5.71 -5.18 11.41
C GLU A 73 -5.70 -4.17 10.24
N HIS A 74 -6.17 -2.94 10.45
CA HIS A 74 -6.09 -1.91 9.41
C HIS A 74 -4.65 -1.43 9.19
N VAL A 75 -3.86 -1.34 10.26
CA VAL A 75 -2.43 -1.01 10.15
C VAL A 75 -1.71 -2.12 9.36
N LYS A 76 -1.92 -3.39 9.72
CA LYS A 76 -1.35 -4.54 8.99
C LYS A 76 -1.71 -4.51 7.51
N ARG A 77 -2.98 -4.25 7.17
CA ARG A 77 -3.43 -4.11 5.78
C ARG A 77 -2.71 -2.97 5.06
N GLY A 78 -2.61 -1.80 5.69
CA GLY A 78 -1.90 -0.64 5.11
C GLY A 78 -0.42 -0.93 4.83
N VAL A 79 0.27 -1.57 5.79
CA VAL A 79 1.66 -1.99 5.64
C VAL A 79 1.80 -3.05 4.54
N SER A 80 0.93 -4.07 4.55
CA SER A 80 0.92 -5.13 3.54
C SER A 80 0.78 -4.57 2.13
N MET A 81 -0.18 -3.66 1.90
CA MET A 81 -0.34 -2.96 0.62
C MET A 81 0.94 -2.21 0.22
N GLY A 82 1.51 -1.42 1.13
CA GLY A 82 2.72 -0.65 0.85
C GLY A 82 3.91 -1.53 0.48
N CYS A 83 4.13 -2.62 1.23
CA CYS A 83 5.15 -3.61 0.92
C CYS A 83 4.92 -4.27 -0.44
N PHE A 84 3.67 -4.64 -0.76
CA PHE A 84 3.34 -5.29 -2.02
C PHE A 84 3.59 -4.39 -3.23
N TYR A 85 3.08 -3.15 -3.21
CA TYR A 85 3.28 -2.21 -4.32
C TYR A 85 4.76 -1.80 -4.47
N LEU A 86 5.49 -1.66 -3.36
CA LEU A 86 6.94 -1.47 -3.41
C LEU A 86 7.64 -2.69 -4.03
N ALA A 87 7.22 -3.90 -3.70
CA ALA A 87 7.77 -5.11 -4.28
C ALA A 87 7.58 -5.15 -5.79
N LEU A 88 6.39 -4.77 -6.30
CA LEU A 88 6.15 -4.67 -7.74
C LEU A 88 7.10 -3.63 -8.38
N CYS A 89 7.25 -2.45 -7.77
CA CYS A 89 8.20 -1.45 -8.23
C CYS A 89 9.64 -2.00 -8.30
N CYS A 90 10.09 -2.72 -7.27
CA CYS A 90 11.42 -3.35 -7.24
C CYS A 90 11.56 -4.51 -8.23
N GLN A 91 10.51 -5.30 -8.45
CA GLN A 91 10.53 -6.44 -9.37
C GLN A 91 10.68 -6.00 -10.83
N TYR A 92 10.02 -4.90 -11.21
CA TYR A 92 10.04 -4.37 -12.58
C TYR A 92 11.01 -3.21 -12.80
N GLY A 93 11.60 -2.65 -11.74
CA GLY A 93 12.47 -1.47 -11.82
C GLY A 93 11.71 -0.17 -12.10
N TYR A 94 10.46 -0.08 -11.64
CA TYR A 94 9.62 1.11 -11.84
C TYR A 94 9.83 2.14 -10.73
N GLY A 95 10.36 3.32 -11.08
CA GLY A 95 10.63 4.39 -10.12
C GLY A 95 11.72 4.05 -9.07
N THR A 96 12.46 2.96 -9.29
CA THR A 96 13.56 2.46 -8.45
C THR A 96 14.43 1.51 -9.27
N PHE A 97 15.63 1.20 -8.79
CA PHE A 97 16.43 0.12 -9.37
C PHE A 97 15.73 -1.23 -9.19
N GLN A 98 15.90 -2.11 -10.18
CA GLN A 98 15.36 -3.45 -10.12
C GLN A 98 16.10 -4.27 -9.07
N ASP A 99 15.36 -4.86 -8.12
CA ASP A 99 15.89 -5.76 -7.10
C ASP A 99 14.84 -6.83 -6.79
N LYS A 100 15.02 -7.99 -7.43
CA LYS A 100 14.11 -9.13 -7.29
C LYS A 100 14.21 -9.77 -5.90
N SER A 101 15.41 -9.79 -5.31
CA SER A 101 15.63 -10.39 -3.99
C SER A 101 14.90 -9.59 -2.90
N PHE A 102 14.98 -8.26 -2.98
CA PHE A 102 14.27 -7.39 -2.06
C PHE A 102 12.75 -7.43 -2.29
N ALA A 103 12.31 -7.53 -3.55
CA ALA A 103 10.89 -7.71 -3.86
C ALA A 103 10.30 -8.98 -3.21
N GLU A 104 11.01 -10.11 -3.24
CA GLU A 104 10.56 -11.35 -2.59
C GLU A 104 10.42 -11.20 -1.07
N ILE A 105 11.36 -10.53 -0.41
CA ILE A 105 11.31 -10.26 1.03
C ILE A 105 10.06 -9.42 1.36
N LEU A 106 9.78 -8.39 0.56
CA LEU A 106 8.61 -7.54 0.75
C LEU A 106 7.30 -8.27 0.51
N ILE A 107 7.22 -9.16 -0.49
CA ILE A 107 6.04 -9.99 -0.75
C ILE A 107 5.78 -10.93 0.43
N ARG A 108 6.82 -11.61 0.94
CA ARG A 108 6.69 -12.47 2.13
C ARG A 108 6.14 -11.70 3.31
N LYS A 109 6.72 -10.52 3.59
CA LYS A 109 6.24 -9.63 4.64
C LYS A 109 4.78 -9.20 4.43
N ALA A 110 4.38 -8.88 3.20
CA ALA A 110 3.00 -8.52 2.89
C ALA A 110 2.02 -9.66 3.19
N ILE A 111 2.39 -10.90 2.85
CA ILE A 111 1.61 -12.12 3.11
C ILE A 111 1.50 -12.40 4.61
N GLU A 112 2.61 -12.29 5.36
CA GLU A 112 2.63 -12.48 6.82
C GLU A 112 1.74 -11.48 7.56
N LEU A 113 1.66 -10.24 7.07
CA LEU A 113 0.87 -9.18 7.67
C LEU A 113 -0.62 -9.30 7.35
N SER A 114 -0.98 -9.54 6.08
CA SER A 114 -2.37 -9.60 5.63
C SER A 114 -2.47 -10.48 4.38
N PRO A 115 -2.67 -11.80 4.55
CA PRO A 115 -2.68 -12.73 3.43
C PRO A 115 -3.84 -12.47 2.47
N ASP A 116 -5.01 -12.12 3.00
CA ASP A 116 -6.21 -11.73 2.25
C ASP A 116 -5.93 -10.60 1.25
N VAL A 117 -5.28 -9.53 1.72
CA VAL A 117 -4.93 -8.38 0.88
C VAL A 117 -3.83 -8.74 -0.11
N ALA A 118 -2.79 -9.46 0.34
CA ALA A 118 -1.70 -9.86 -0.54
C ALA A 118 -2.18 -10.75 -1.70
N TYR A 119 -3.09 -11.71 -1.44
CA TYR A 119 -3.67 -12.56 -2.48
C TYR A 119 -4.53 -11.76 -3.47
N ASP A 120 -5.39 -10.86 -2.99
CA ASP A 120 -6.21 -9.99 -3.86
C ASP A 120 -5.34 -9.10 -4.75
N LEU A 121 -4.30 -8.48 -4.19
CA LEU A 121 -3.35 -7.67 -4.96
C LEU A 121 -2.55 -8.49 -5.96
N HIS A 122 -2.15 -9.72 -5.60
CA HIS A 122 -1.44 -10.60 -6.52
C HIS A 122 -2.31 -11.03 -7.70
N ALA A 123 -3.58 -11.39 -7.44
CA ALA A 123 -4.54 -11.69 -8.48
C ALA A 123 -4.73 -10.50 -9.43
N LYS A 124 -4.91 -9.28 -8.88
CA LYS A 124 -5.02 -8.05 -9.68
C LYS A 124 -3.76 -7.76 -10.49
N ALA A 125 -2.57 -8.02 -9.95
CA ALA A 125 -1.31 -7.82 -10.66
C ALA A 125 -1.19 -8.78 -11.86
N ILE A 126 -1.59 -10.04 -11.70
CA ILE A 126 -1.63 -11.03 -12.81
C ILE A 126 -2.63 -10.60 -13.89
N LEU A 127 -3.79 -10.08 -13.49
CA LEU A 127 -4.83 -9.60 -14.40
C LEU A 127 -4.53 -8.24 -15.03
N GLY A 128 -3.47 -7.56 -14.61
CA GLY A 128 -3.13 -6.20 -15.08
C GLY A 128 -4.08 -5.11 -14.56
N THR A 129 -4.80 -5.37 -13.48
CA THR A 129 -5.77 -4.44 -12.85
C THR A 129 -5.34 -3.96 -11.46
N ALA A 130 -4.06 -4.11 -11.12
CA ALA A 130 -3.49 -3.67 -9.84
C ALA A 130 -3.35 -2.14 -9.75
#